data_AF-A0A956TQD4-F1
#
_entry.id   AF-A0A956TQD4-F1
#
_cell.length_a   1.000
_cell.length_b   1.000
_cell.length_c   1.000
_cell.angle_alpha   90.00
_cell.angle_beta   90.00
_cell.angle_gamma   90.00
#
_symmetry.space_group_name_H-M   'P 1'
#
loop_
_entity.id
_entity.type
_entity.pdbx_description
1 polymer ?
#
loop_
_entity_poly.entity_id
_entity_poly.type
_entity_poly.pdbx_seq_one_letter_code
_entity_poly.pdbx_strand_id
1 'polypeptide(L)'
;MVESIQLIRQIAVRAIVTENFKEQVSAEIQRNLQQIDAELQQLEFKGKRAIADIEKQSQGIITDEIKFQVESIRQQVEAEKLRLLQLREEMQGQSQAL
;
A
#
# COMPACT_ATOMS: atom_id res chain seq x y z
N MET A 1 6.12 52.43 2.51
CA MET A 1 4.92 51.87 1.87
C MET A 1 5.27 50.45 1.48
N VAL A 2 4.52 49.44 1.95
CA VAL A 2 4.77 48.04 1.54
C VAL A 2 3.90 47.79 0.31
N GLU A 3 4.54 47.63 -0.85
CA GLU A 3 3.87 47.67 -2.15
C GLU A 3 3.14 46.37 -2.53
N SER A 4 3.37 45.25 -1.84
CA SER A 4 2.50 44.06 -1.85
C SER A 4 2.99 43.01 -0.84
N ILE A 5 2.09 42.12 -0.40
CA ILE A 5 2.42 40.96 0.45
C ILE A 5 1.92 39.70 -0.26
N GLN A 6 2.79 38.69 -0.39
CA GLN A 6 2.42 37.39 -0.96
C GLN A 6 2.03 36.42 0.16
N LEU A 7 0.89 35.75 -0.02
CA LEU A 7 0.31 34.82 0.95
C LEU A 7 0.03 33.47 0.29
N ILE A 8 0.44 32.39 0.95
CA ILE A 8 0.01 31.05 0.59
C ILE A 8 -1.34 30.80 1.25
N ARG A 9 -2.36 30.49 0.45
CA ARG A 9 -3.69 30.12 0.96
C ARG A 9 -4.19 28.86 0.29
N GLN A 10 -4.97 28.07 1.03
CA GLN A 10 -5.68 26.93 0.47
C GLN A 10 -6.84 27.40 -0.40
N ILE A 11 -7.04 26.75 -1.55
CA ILE A 11 -8.14 27.00 -2.48
C ILE A 11 -8.88 25.68 -2.67
N ALA A 12 -10.20 25.68 -2.45
CA ALA A 12 -11.03 24.50 -2.69
C ALA A 12 -11.24 24.31 -4.19
N VAL A 13 -10.83 23.15 -4.70
CA VAL A 13 -11.08 22.73 -6.09
C VAL A 13 -12.21 21.70 -6.07
N ARG A 14 -13.25 21.94 -6.87
CA ARG A 14 -14.39 21.03 -7.02
C ARG A 14 -14.53 20.65 -8.50
N ALA A 15 -14.90 19.40 -8.76
CA ALA A 15 -15.16 18.91 -10.11
C ALA A 15 -16.66 18.66 -10.31
N ILE A 16 -17.14 18.90 -11.52
CA ILE A 16 -18.48 18.47 -11.94
C ILE A 16 -18.36 17.04 -12.44
N VAL A 17 -19.15 16.13 -11.85
CA VAL A 17 -19.15 14.72 -12.22
C VAL A 17 -19.86 14.56 -13.57
N THR A 18 -19.06 14.48 -14.62
CA THR A 18 -19.51 14.15 -15.98
C THR A 18 -19.22 12.68 -16.27
N GLU A 19 -19.87 12.09 -17.27
CA GLU A 19 -19.63 10.68 -17.64
C GLU A 19 -18.15 10.43 -18.00
N ASN A 20 -17.53 11.30 -18.81
CA ASN A 20 -16.09 11.21 -19.11
C ASN A 20 -15.22 11.29 -17.84
N PHE A 21 -15.60 12.11 -16.87
CA PHE A 21 -14.87 12.23 -15.60
C PHE A 21 -15.00 10.94 -14.77
N LYS A 22 -16.19 10.36 -14.69
CA LYS A 22 -16.41 9.06 -14.02
C LYS A 22 -15.56 7.96 -14.63
N GLU A 23 -15.52 7.85 -15.96
CA GLU A 23 -14.74 6.83 -16.66
C GLU A 23 -13.24 6.97 -16.37
N GLN A 24 -12.71 8.20 -16.45
CA GLN A 24 -11.30 8.47 -16.17
C GLN A 24 -10.93 8.13 -14.73
N VAL A 25 -11.71 8.58 -13.76
CA VAL A 25 -11.44 8.32 -12.34
C VAL A 25 -11.61 6.83 -12.03
N SER A 26 -12.63 6.17 -12.58
CA SER A 26 -12.81 4.71 -12.41
C SER A 26 -11.63 3.92 -12.98
N ALA A 27 -11.11 4.30 -14.15
CA ALA A 27 -9.94 3.68 -14.75
C ALA A 27 -8.65 3.95 -13.95
N GLU A 28 -8.53 5.12 -13.32
CA GLU A 28 -7.42 5.43 -12.41
C GLU A 28 -7.50 4.61 -11.12
N ILE A 29 -8.67 4.54 -10.48
CA ILE A 29 -8.88 3.73 -9.28
C ILE A 29 -8.62 2.25 -9.57
N GLN A 30 -9.11 1.72 -10.70
CA GLN A 30 -8.83 0.34 -11.09
C GLN A 30 -7.33 0.06 -11.30
N ARG A 31 -6.59 0.98 -11.93
CA ARG A 31 -5.14 0.84 -12.07
C ARG A 31 -4.42 0.82 -10.72
N ASN A 32 -4.81 1.71 -9.81
CA ASN A 32 -4.23 1.77 -8.47
C ASN A 32 -4.57 0.51 -7.66
N LEU A 33 -5.78 -0.03 -7.78
CA LEU A 33 -6.16 -1.31 -7.17
C LEU A 33 -5.29 -2.47 -7.69
N GLN A 34 -5.09 -2.55 -9.01
CA GLN A 34 -4.21 -3.56 -9.61
C GLN A 34 -2.77 -3.45 -9.11
N GLN A 35 -2.28 -2.22 -8.92
CA GLN A 35 -0.95 -2.00 -8.36
C GLN A 35 -0.86 -2.48 -6.90
N ILE A 36 -1.86 -2.17 -6.07
CA ILE A 36 -1.91 -2.64 -4.68
C ILE A 36 -1.96 -4.17 -4.62
N ASP A 37 -2.75 -4.81 -5.48
CA ASP A 37 -2.82 -6.27 -5.56
C ASP A 37 -1.47 -6.89 -5.96
N ALA A 38 -0.75 -6.26 -6.88
CA ALA A 38 0.60 -6.69 -7.27
C ALA A 38 1.63 -6.50 -6.14
N GLU A 39 1.57 -5.38 -5.42
CA GLU A 39 2.41 -5.10 -4.26
C GLU A 39 2.17 -6.13 -3.13
N LEU A 40 0.91 -6.48 -2.87
CA LEU A 40 0.53 -7.54 -1.93
C LEU A 40 1.14 -8.89 -2.32
N GLN A 41 1.00 -9.31 -3.57
CA GLN A 41 1.60 -10.58 -4.05
C GLN A 41 3.13 -10.56 -3.91
N GLN A 42 3.77 -9.45 -4.24
CA GLN A 42 5.21 -9.30 -4.13
C GLN A 42 5.67 -9.36 -2.66
N LEU A 43 4.94 -8.72 -1.76
CA LEU A 43 5.20 -8.73 -0.32
C LEU A 43 5.12 -10.15 0.25
N GLU A 44 4.07 -10.91 -0.11
CA GLU A 44 3.92 -12.30 0.31
C GLU A 44 5.06 -13.19 -0.20
N PHE A 45 5.48 -12.99 -1.45
CA PHE A 45 6.60 -13.74 -2.02
C PHE A 45 7.92 -13.41 -1.31
N LYS A 46 8.20 -12.12 -1.07
CA LYS A 46 9.40 -11.67 -0.34
C LYS A 46 9.43 -12.24 1.07
N GLY A 47 8.31 -12.22 1.79
CA GLY A 47 8.20 -12.79 3.13
C GLY A 47 8.49 -14.29 3.16
N LYS A 48 7.82 -15.08 2.31
CA LYS A 48 8.05 -16.53 2.21
C LYS A 48 9.50 -16.87 1.85
N ARG A 49 10.06 -16.13 0.88
CA ARG A 49 11.45 -16.32 0.45
C ARG A 49 12.44 -16.01 1.57
N ALA A 50 12.25 -14.90 2.29
CA ALA A 50 13.12 -14.52 3.40
C ALA A 50 13.13 -15.58 4.51
N ILE A 51 11.96 -16.14 4.84
CA ILE A 51 11.85 -17.23 5.81
C ILE A 51 12.59 -18.48 5.33
N ALA A 52 12.37 -18.89 4.07
CA ALA A 52 13.05 -20.05 3.49
C ALA A 52 14.57 -19.88 3.42
N ASP A 53 15.05 -18.66 3.13
CA ASP A 53 16.48 -18.35 3.11
C ASP A 53 17.10 -18.44 4.51
N ILE A 54 16.39 -18.01 5.55
CA ILE A 54 16.81 -18.16 6.97
C ILE A 54 16.82 -19.63 7.39
N GLU A 55 15.78 -20.40 7.06
CA GLU A 55 15.72 -21.85 7.32
C GLU A 55 16.85 -22.63 6.62
N LYS A 56 17.24 -22.17 5.42
CA LYS A 56 18.35 -22.76 4.68
C LYS A 56 19.71 -22.38 5.27
N GLN A 57 19.88 -21.12 5.68
CA GLN A 57 21.11 -20.66 6.35
C GLN A 57 21.34 -21.38 7.69
N SER A 58 20.26 -21.72 8.39
CA SER A 58 20.35 -22.43 9.66
C SER A 58 20.69 -23.92 9.54
N GLN A 59 20.79 -24.47 8.33
CA GLN A 59 21.00 -25.90 8.08
C GLN A 59 19.99 -26.81 8.82
N GLY A 60 18.79 -26.29 9.12
CA GLY A 60 17.78 -27.00 9.91
C GLY A 60 17.96 -26.95 11.42
N ILE A 61 18.96 -26.24 11.94
CA ILE A 61 19.15 -26.00 13.37
C ILE A 61 18.28 -24.81 13.78
N ILE A 62 17.14 -25.09 14.41
CA ILE A 62 16.24 -24.06 14.89
C ILE A 62 16.72 -23.55 16.26
N THR A 63 17.54 -22.50 16.27
CA THR A 63 17.86 -21.76 17.50
C THR A 63 16.75 -20.75 17.83
N ASP A 64 16.65 -20.32 19.08
CA ASP A 64 15.67 -19.31 19.49
C ASP A 64 15.88 -17.96 18.79
N GLU A 65 17.12 -17.66 18.40
CA GLU A 65 17.46 -16.48 17.61
C GLU A 65 16.86 -16.53 16.19
N ILE A 66 16.90 -17.70 15.53
CA ILE A 66 16.28 -17.90 14.22
C ILE A 66 14.75 -17.81 14.31
N LYS A 67 14.15 -18.38 15.37
CA LYS A 67 12.70 -18.24 15.60
C LYS A 67 12.30 -16.78 15.74
N PHE A 68 13.07 -16.00 16.49
CA PHE A 68 12.82 -14.57 16.67
C PHE A 68 12.93 -13.79 15.35
N GLN A 69 13.94 -14.07 14.52
CA GLN A 69 14.09 -13.42 13.22
C GLN A 69 12.94 -13.75 12.26
N VAL A 70 12.53 -15.02 12.19
CA VAL A 70 11.39 -15.45 11.36
C VAL A 70 10.09 -14.80 11.83
N GLU A 71 9.87 -14.74 13.15
CA GLU A 71 8.69 -14.10 13.74
C GLU A 71 8.67 -12.60 13.46
N SER A 72 9.82 -11.92 13.57
CA SER A 72 9.93 -10.50 13.23
C SER A 72 9.58 -10.22 11.76
N ILE A 73 10.07 -11.04 10.83
CA ILE A 73 9.75 -10.91 9.40
C ILE A 73 8.26 -11.16 9.16
N ARG A 74 7.67 -12.17 9.80
CA ARG A 74 6.23 -12.44 9.70
C ARG A 74 5.41 -11.26 10.18
N GLN A 75 5.76 -10.67 11.33
CA GLN A 75 5.05 -9.52 11.87
C GLN A 75 5.18 -8.29 10.96
N GLN A 76 6.37 -8.04 10.39
CA GLN A 76 6.58 -6.94 9.44
C GLN A 76 5.75 -7.12 8.17
N VAL A 77 5.74 -8.33 7.60
CA VAL A 77 4.95 -8.65 6.41
C VAL A 77 3.46 -8.53 6.69
N GLU A 78 2.99 -9.00 7.85
CA GLU A 78 1.58 -8.93 8.22
C GLU A 78 1.13 -7.48 8.46
N ALA A 79 1.95 -6.67 9.13
CA ALA A 79 1.66 -5.25 9.34
C ALA A 79 1.53 -4.50 8.02
N GLU A 80 2.46 -4.72 7.08
CA GLU A 80 2.41 -4.06 5.77
C GLU A 80 1.27 -4.60 4.90
N LYS A 81 0.95 -5.89 5.00
CA LYS A 81 -0.21 -6.49 4.35
C LYS A 81 -1.51 -5.85 4.83
N LEU A 82 -1.69 -5.68 6.14
CA LEU A 82 -2.86 -5.02 6.70
C LEU A 82 -2.99 -3.58 6.21
N ARG A 83 -1.87 -2.84 6.14
CA ARG A 83 -1.85 -1.48 5.61
C ARG A 83 -2.29 -1.41 4.15
N LEU A 84 -1.77 -2.30 3.30
CA LEU A 84 -2.14 -2.36 1.88
C LEU A 84 -3.60 -2.80 1.69
N LEU A 85 -4.10 -3.71 2.52
CA LEU A 85 -5.51 -4.12 2.51
C LEU A 85 -6.45 -2.97 2.90
N GLN A 86 -6.10 -2.19 3.93
CA GLN A 86 -6.86 -1.00 4.30
C GLN A 86 -6.90 0.03 3.16
N LEU A 87 -5.74 0.32 2.55
CA LEU A 87 -5.68 1.22 1.40
C LEU A 87 -6.53 0.70 0.23
N ARG A 88 -6.53 -0.61 -0.01
CA ARG A 88 -7.34 -1.25 -1.03
C ARG A 88 -8.84 -1.10 -0.74
N GLU A 89 -9.27 -1.31 0.51
CA GLU A 89 -10.66 -1.10 0.94
C GLU A 89 -11.10 0.36 0.79
N GLU A 90 -10.26 1.31 1.19
CA GLU A 90 -10.53 2.75 1.01
C GLU A 90 -10.71 3.11 -0.48
N MET A 91 -9.81 2.61 -1.33
CA MET A 91 -9.87 2.82 -2.79
C MET A 91 -11.11 2.16 -3.42
N GLN A 92 -11.49 0.96 -2.96
CA GLN A 92 -12.73 0.32 -3.39
C GLN A 92 -13.97 1.11 -2.95
N GLY A 93 -13.96 1.67 -1.74
CA GLY A 93 -15.02 2.55 -1.26
C GLY A 93 -15.17 3.80 -2.14
N GLN A 94 -14.05 4.41 -2.56
CA GLN A 94 -14.06 5.53 -3.50
C GLN A 94 -14.65 5.14 -4.86
N SER A 95 -14.35 3.94 -5.36
CA SER A 95 -14.94 3.44 -6.62
C SER A 95 -16.46 3.29 -6.55
N GLN A 96 -17.02 2.96 -5.38
CA GLN A 96 -18.47 2.78 -5.20
C GLN A 96 -19.21 4.11 -5.01
N ALA A 97 -18.48 5.19 -4.70
CA ALA A 97 -19.03 6.51 -4.43
C ALA A 97 -19.13 7.42 -5.68
N LEU A 98 -18.57 6.99 -6.82
CA LEU A 98 -18.61 7.68 -8.12
C LEU A 98 -19.88 7.37 -8.91
#